data_AF-A0A6P5SGJ4-F1
#
_entry.id   AF-A0A6P5SGJ4-F1
#
_cell.length_a   1.000
_cell.length_b   1.000
_cell.length_c   1.000
_cell.angle_alpha   90.00
_cell.angle_beta   90.00
_cell.angle_gamma   90.00
#
_symmetry.space_group_name_H-M   'P 1'
#
loop_
_entity.id
_entity.type
_entity.pdbx_description
1 polymer ?
#
loop_
_entity_poly.entity_id
_entity_poly.type
_entity_poly.pdbx_seq_one_letter_code
_entity_poly.pdbx_strand_id
1 'polypeptide(L)'
;MGTFKPSFQLRFILLLIARVYLKGISRFHKKREEDLRKKNWSNQYENPQSAHQSAFLNLALPGQHPNPEVVVQEVHRKVYASLARRQMLQGTQKYQDSSCLIGNPIDDCWECDPNWPDNRQNLADCAIGFGQYALGGKGGEYDVVTDSSNDDAVNPRPGTLRYAVIQTEPLWIVFPGNMLIKLSQELIFNSCKTLNGSGANVHIVGGGCITLQFISNVIIHNVHIHHCYPSGF
;
A
#
# COMPACT_ATOMS: atom_id res chain seq x y z
N MET A 1 24.35 48.73 45.73
CA MET A 1 24.89 47.72 44.78
C MET A 1 24.07 47.80 43.50
N GLY A 2 24.74 48.07 42.38
CA GLY A 2 24.15 48.59 41.14
C GLY A 2 23.31 47.60 40.34
N THR A 3 22.30 48.13 39.66
CA THR A 3 21.44 47.45 38.70
C THR A 3 22.11 47.40 37.32
N PHE A 4 22.49 46.20 36.88
CA PHE A 4 23.09 45.95 35.57
C PHE A 4 21.99 45.89 34.50
N LYS A 5 21.89 46.91 33.64
CA LYS A 5 21.01 46.90 32.45
C LYS A 5 21.59 45.94 31.40
N PRO A 6 20.85 44.92 30.92
CA PRO A 6 21.34 44.08 29.84
C PRO A 6 21.27 44.85 28.52
N SER A 7 22.41 44.80 27.84
CA SER A 7 22.81 45.54 26.65
C SER A 7 21.81 45.51 25.50
N PHE A 8 21.56 46.69 24.93
CA PHE A 8 20.90 46.89 23.63
C PHE A 8 21.63 46.16 22.48
N GLN A 9 22.92 45.85 22.65
CA GLN A 9 23.79 45.22 21.66
C GLN A 9 23.38 43.78 21.31
N LEU A 10 22.96 42.97 22.30
CA LEU A 10 22.67 41.56 22.05
C LEU A 10 21.39 41.33 21.21
N ARG A 11 20.38 42.20 21.34
CA ARG A 11 19.15 42.13 20.53
C ARG A 11 19.38 42.51 19.07
N PHE A 12 20.29 43.45 18.80
CA PHE A 12 20.64 43.85 17.44
C PHE A 12 21.41 42.74 16.70
N ILE A 13 22.32 42.04 17.38
CA ILE A 13 23.10 40.94 16.80
C ILE A 13 22.19 39.76 16.41
N LEU A 14 21.25 39.36 17.28
CA LEU A 14 20.28 38.30 16.97
C LEU A 14 19.39 38.64 15.76
N LEU A 15 18.92 39.89 15.65
CA LEU A 15 18.12 40.34 14.51
C LEU A 15 18.93 40.38 13.19
N LEU A 16 20.21 40.73 13.26
CA LEU A 16 21.10 40.70 12.07
C LEU A 16 21.36 39.26 11.62
N ILE A 17 21.63 38.33 12.54
CA ILE A 17 21.83 36.91 12.21
C ILE A 17 20.55 36.32 11.57
N ALA A 18 19.37 36.57 12.15
CA ALA A 18 18.11 36.11 11.59
C ALA A 18 17.85 36.70 10.19
N ARG A 19 18.13 38.00 9.97
CA ARG A 19 17.98 38.63 8.65
C ARG A 19 18.97 38.09 7.61
N VAL A 20 20.21 37.80 8.00
CA VAL A 20 21.21 37.17 7.13
C VAL A 20 20.77 35.75 6.76
N TYR A 21 20.29 34.98 7.73
CA TYR A 21 19.85 33.60 7.52
C TYR A 21 18.63 33.52 6.60
N LEU A 22 17.60 34.36 6.84
CA LEU A 22 16.40 34.43 5.98
C LEU A 22 16.73 34.89 4.55
N LYS A 23 17.63 35.87 4.38
CA LYS A 23 18.12 36.28 3.05
C LYS A 23 18.92 35.17 2.36
N GLY A 24 19.62 34.33 3.11
CA GLY A 24 20.32 33.15 2.61
C GLY A 24 19.37 32.08 2.08
N ILE A 25 18.34 31.73 2.85
CA ILE A 25 17.30 30.75 2.47
C ILE A 25 16.55 31.20 1.21
N SER A 26 16.14 32.47 1.14
CA SER A 26 15.46 33.03 -0.03
C SER A 26 16.33 32.97 -1.30
N ARG A 27 17.62 33.29 -1.20
CA ARG A 27 18.57 33.19 -2.33
C ARG A 27 18.79 31.73 -2.76
N PHE A 28 18.85 30.80 -1.82
CA PHE A 28 19.03 29.37 -2.11
C PHE A 28 17.81 28.77 -2.83
N HIS A 29 16.59 29.11 -2.40
CA HIS A 29 15.36 28.69 -3.09
C HIS A 29 15.30 29.20 -4.53
N LYS A 30 15.61 30.48 -4.76
CA LYS A 30 15.61 31.07 -6.10
C LYS A 30 16.64 30.40 -7.04
N LYS A 31 17.83 30.08 -6.54
CA LYS A 31 18.87 29.37 -7.30
C LYS A 31 18.40 27.96 -7.71
N ARG A 32 17.75 27.23 -6.79
CA ARG A 32 17.22 25.87 -7.05
C ARG A 32 16.15 25.88 -8.14
N GLU A 33 15.26 26.87 -8.15
CA GLU A 33 14.23 27.00 -9.20
C GLU A 33 14.85 27.33 -10.57
N GLU A 34 15.85 28.21 -10.62
CA GLU A 34 16.56 28.51 -11.87
C GLU A 34 17.32 27.29 -12.42
N ASP A 35 17.93 26.48 -11.56
CA ASP A 35 18.64 25.26 -11.97
C ASP A 35 17.68 24.16 -12.44
N LEU A 36 16.51 24.00 -11.79
CA LEU A 36 15.44 23.11 -12.24
C LEU A 36 14.88 23.55 -13.60
N ARG A 37 14.71 24.85 -13.81
CA ARG A 37 14.24 25.41 -15.10
C ARG A 37 15.24 25.19 -16.22
N LYS A 38 16.55 25.30 -15.94
CA LYS A 38 17.61 25.02 -16.92
C LYS A 38 17.69 23.55 -17.29
N LYS A 39 17.58 22.64 -16.31
CA LYS A 39 17.52 21.18 -16.58
C LYS A 39 16.32 20.80 -17.44
N ASN A 40 15.16 21.43 -17.21
CA ASN A 40 13.96 21.19 -18.01
C ASN A 40 14.14 21.70 -19.46
N TRP A 41 14.82 22.84 -19.65
CA TRP A 41 15.10 23.38 -20.99
C TRP A 41 16.10 22.54 -21.79
N SER A 42 17.15 22.01 -21.16
CA SER A 42 18.15 21.17 -21.84
C SER A 42 17.60 19.84 -22.33
N ASN A 43 16.60 19.27 -21.64
CA ASN A 43 15.98 18.00 -22.05
C ASN A 43 15.04 18.15 -23.27
N GLN A 44 14.73 19.37 -23.69
CA GLN A 44 13.75 19.63 -24.75
C GLN A 44 14.36 19.70 -26.17
N TYR A 45 15.70 19.69 -26.32
CA TYR A 45 16.35 20.01 -27.61
C TYR A 45 17.32 18.95 -28.17
N GLU A 46 17.38 17.73 -27.62
CA GLU A 46 18.14 16.63 -28.23
C GLU A 46 17.19 15.58 -28.83
N ASN A 47 16.98 15.68 -30.15
CA ASN A 47 16.82 14.58 -31.14
C ASN A 47 15.70 14.84 -32.17
N PRO A 48 15.99 15.49 -33.32
CA PRO A 48 15.06 15.64 -34.41
C PRO A 48 15.50 14.81 -35.63
N GLN A 49 15.23 13.50 -35.68
CA GLN A 49 15.26 12.69 -36.93
C GLN A 49 14.75 11.25 -36.73
N SER A 50 13.42 11.06 -36.81
CA SER A 50 12.75 9.78 -37.17
C SER A 50 11.22 10.00 -37.22
N ALA A 51 10.76 10.83 -38.17
CA ALA A 51 9.34 11.11 -38.37
C ALA A 51 8.68 10.01 -39.23
N HIS A 52 8.42 8.86 -38.62
CA HIS A 52 7.35 7.91 -39.00
C HIS A 52 6.90 7.16 -37.75
N GLN A 53 6.32 7.90 -36.79
CA GLN A 53 5.56 7.30 -35.71
C GLN A 53 4.27 8.09 -35.57
N SER A 54 3.17 7.40 -35.84
CA SER A 54 1.81 7.84 -35.54
C SER A 54 1.80 8.41 -34.12
N ALA A 55 1.53 9.71 -34.01
CA ALA A 55 1.36 10.37 -32.73
C ALA A 55 0.09 9.83 -32.07
N PHE A 56 0.24 8.71 -31.35
CA PHE A 56 -0.71 8.37 -30.29
C PHE A 56 -0.59 9.48 -29.25
N LEU A 57 -1.54 10.40 -29.26
CA LEU A 57 -1.79 11.27 -28.12
C LEU A 57 -1.91 10.36 -26.90
N ASN A 58 -0.92 10.38 -26.00
CA ASN A 58 -0.99 9.73 -24.70
C ASN A 58 -2.06 10.45 -23.86
N LEU A 59 -3.32 10.09 -24.14
CA LEU A 59 -4.54 10.50 -23.44
C LEU A 59 -4.75 9.71 -22.14
N ALA A 60 -3.77 8.88 -21.75
CA ALA A 60 -3.86 8.10 -20.51
C ALA A 60 -3.81 9.06 -19.32
N LEU A 61 -4.91 9.09 -18.54
CA LEU A 61 -4.95 9.80 -17.28
C LEU A 61 -3.86 9.26 -16.34
N PRO A 62 -3.28 10.09 -15.46
CA PRO A 62 -2.32 9.61 -14.47
C PRO A 62 -2.88 8.40 -13.70
N GLY A 63 -2.17 7.28 -13.71
CA GLY A 63 -2.58 6.03 -13.07
C GLY A 63 -3.34 5.03 -13.96
N GLN A 64 -3.61 5.35 -15.24
CA GLN A 64 -4.16 4.37 -16.18
C GLN A 64 -3.08 3.45 -16.75
N HIS A 65 -3.39 2.17 -16.86
CA HIS A 65 -2.54 1.20 -17.55
C HIS A 65 -2.43 1.56 -19.03
N PRO A 66 -1.24 1.51 -19.66
CA PRO A 66 -1.05 1.95 -21.05
C PRO A 66 -1.83 1.12 -22.08
N ASN A 67 -2.18 -0.12 -21.73
CA ASN A 67 -3.02 -0.99 -22.55
C ASN A 67 -3.98 -1.80 -21.66
N PRO A 68 -5.14 -1.24 -21.29
CA PRO A 68 -6.08 -1.91 -20.37
C PRO A 68 -6.70 -3.18 -20.98
N GLU A 69 -6.82 -3.21 -22.31
CA GLU A 69 -7.42 -4.34 -23.04
C GLU A 69 -6.61 -5.63 -22.86
N VAL A 70 -5.27 -5.54 -22.91
CA VAL A 70 -4.39 -6.70 -22.67
C VAL A 70 -4.58 -7.27 -21.26
N VAL A 71 -4.80 -6.41 -20.26
CA VAL A 71 -5.05 -6.86 -18.88
C VAL A 71 -6.37 -7.62 -18.79
N VAL A 72 -7.43 -7.11 -19.42
CA VAL A 72 -8.75 -7.77 -19.48
C VAL A 72 -8.67 -9.11 -20.22
N GLN A 73 -7.98 -9.15 -21.35
CA GLN A 73 -7.79 -10.38 -22.12
C GLN A 73 -7.06 -11.45 -21.30
N GLU A 74 -6.03 -11.07 -20.53
CA GLU A 74 -5.32 -11.99 -19.65
C GLU A 74 -6.20 -12.52 -18.51
N VAL A 75 -7.04 -11.66 -17.91
CA VAL A 75 -8.03 -12.09 -16.91
C VAL A 75 -9.00 -13.11 -17.50
N HIS A 76 -9.59 -12.82 -18.67
CA HIS A 76 -10.47 -13.75 -19.36
C HIS A 76 -9.78 -15.08 -19.64
N ARG A 77 -8.55 -15.04 -20.16
CA ARG A 77 -7.76 -16.25 -20.45
C ARG A 77 -7.56 -17.10 -19.19
N LYS A 78 -7.17 -16.49 -18.07
CA LYS A 78 -6.96 -17.20 -16.78
C LYS A 78 -8.26 -17.79 -16.24
N VAL A 79 -9.37 -17.05 -16.30
CA VAL A 79 -10.70 -17.53 -15.86
C VAL A 79 -11.18 -18.69 -16.71
N TYR A 80 -11.15 -18.57 -18.04
CA TYR A 80 -11.56 -19.66 -18.94
C TYR A 80 -10.72 -20.91 -18.75
N ALA A 81 -9.40 -20.77 -18.55
CA ALA A 81 -8.52 -21.89 -18.25
C ALA A 81 -8.89 -22.59 -16.92
N SER A 82 -9.23 -21.83 -15.87
CA SER A 82 -9.66 -22.39 -14.59
C SER A 82 -11.03 -23.09 -14.71
N LEU A 83 -12.00 -22.49 -15.40
CA LEU A 83 -13.31 -23.10 -15.66
C LEU A 83 -13.21 -24.39 -16.49
N ALA A 84 -12.37 -24.40 -17.54
CA ALA A 84 -12.14 -25.58 -18.37
C ALA A 84 -11.52 -26.72 -17.55
N ARG A 85 -10.53 -26.42 -16.70
CA ARG A 85 -9.94 -27.41 -15.77
C ARG A 85 -10.99 -27.97 -14.82
N ARG A 86 -11.81 -27.10 -14.21
CA ARG A 86 -12.90 -27.52 -13.34
C ARG A 86 -13.84 -28.47 -14.07
N GLN A 87 -14.28 -28.12 -15.29
CA GLN A 87 -15.18 -28.95 -16.08
C GLN A 87 -14.59 -30.33 -16.42
N MET A 88 -13.29 -30.40 -16.71
CA MET A 88 -12.60 -31.68 -16.96
C MET A 88 -12.50 -32.58 -15.72
N LEU A 89 -12.52 -32.00 -14.52
CA LEU A 89 -12.38 -32.72 -13.26
C LEU A 89 -13.72 -33.11 -12.62
N GLN A 90 -14.83 -32.55 -13.11
CA GLN A 90 -16.17 -32.89 -12.65
C GLN A 90 -16.42 -34.40 -12.74
N GLY A 91 -16.76 -35.03 -11.62
CA GLY A 91 -17.03 -36.47 -11.53
C GLY A 91 -15.81 -37.35 -11.24
N THR A 92 -14.61 -36.77 -11.11
CA THR A 92 -13.43 -37.52 -10.62
C THR A 92 -13.43 -37.57 -9.09
N GLN A 93 -12.94 -38.67 -8.49
CA GLN A 93 -12.76 -38.75 -7.03
C GLN A 93 -11.83 -37.63 -6.51
N LYS A 94 -10.86 -37.20 -7.34
CA LYS A 94 -9.98 -36.07 -7.03
C LYS A 94 -10.74 -34.76 -6.80
N TYR A 95 -11.83 -34.51 -7.53
CA TYR A 95 -12.70 -33.34 -7.34
C TYR A 95 -13.61 -33.47 -6.11
N GLN A 96 -13.97 -34.69 -5.70
CA GLN A 96 -14.80 -34.91 -4.51
C GLN A 96 -14.03 -34.75 -3.20
N ASP A 97 -12.73 -35.03 -3.18
CA ASP A 97 -11.87 -34.91 -2.00
C ASP A 97 -11.01 -33.62 -1.97
N SER A 98 -10.98 -32.82 -3.03
CA SER A 98 -10.15 -31.59 -3.07
C SER A 98 -10.96 -30.31 -2.84
N SER A 99 -10.55 -29.49 -1.87
CA SER A 99 -10.98 -28.08 -1.73
C SER A 99 -10.44 -27.16 -2.84
N CYS A 100 -9.66 -27.71 -3.76
CA CYS A 100 -8.89 -27.05 -4.80
C CYS A 100 -9.56 -27.25 -6.18
N LEU A 101 -9.33 -26.34 -7.13
CA LEU A 101 -9.90 -26.34 -8.49
C LEU A 101 -11.40 -26.05 -8.51
N ILE A 102 -11.81 -25.06 -7.70
CA ILE A 102 -13.19 -24.57 -7.60
C ILE A 102 -13.57 -23.65 -8.77
N GLY A 103 -12.63 -23.33 -9.66
CA GLY A 103 -12.89 -22.49 -10.84
C GLY A 103 -12.59 -21.00 -10.62
N ASN A 104 -12.04 -20.63 -9.46
CA ASN A 104 -11.49 -19.30 -9.22
C ASN A 104 -9.97 -19.36 -9.42
N PRO A 105 -9.40 -18.77 -10.48
CA PRO A 105 -7.96 -18.86 -10.75
C PRO A 105 -7.06 -18.24 -9.67
N ILE A 106 -7.58 -17.32 -8.84
CA ILE A 106 -6.82 -16.76 -7.71
C ILE A 106 -6.73 -17.80 -6.60
N ASP A 107 -7.87 -18.33 -6.15
CA ASP A 107 -7.93 -19.31 -5.06
C ASP A 107 -7.23 -20.61 -5.46
N ASP A 108 -7.48 -21.09 -6.68
CA ASP A 108 -6.82 -22.26 -7.25
C ASP A 108 -5.28 -22.12 -7.32
N CYS A 109 -4.73 -20.91 -7.28
CA CYS A 109 -3.29 -20.68 -7.35
C CYS A 109 -2.60 -20.87 -5.99
N TRP A 110 -3.22 -20.43 -4.89
CA TRP A 110 -2.59 -20.48 -3.57
C TRP A 110 -3.17 -21.58 -2.66
N GLU A 111 -4.48 -21.81 -2.70
CA GLU A 111 -5.18 -22.75 -1.79
C GLU A 111 -4.91 -24.22 -2.19
N CYS A 112 -4.56 -24.43 -3.45
CA CYS A 112 -4.20 -25.73 -4.01
C CYS A 112 -2.80 -26.24 -3.59
N ASP A 113 -1.95 -25.40 -3.01
CA ASP A 113 -0.68 -25.83 -2.44
C ASP A 113 -0.96 -26.53 -1.09
N PRO A 114 -0.68 -27.83 -0.92
CA PRO A 114 -0.88 -28.51 0.36
C PRO A 114 -0.11 -27.87 1.52
N ASN A 115 0.98 -27.16 1.21
CA ASN A 115 1.82 -26.46 2.18
C ASN A 115 1.51 -24.95 2.25
N TRP A 116 0.37 -24.49 1.71
CA TRP A 116 -0.04 -23.09 1.80
C TRP A 116 -0.02 -22.51 3.23
N PRO A 117 -0.29 -23.27 4.33
CA PRO A 117 -0.24 -22.71 5.68
C PRO A 117 1.16 -22.27 6.08
N ASP A 118 2.19 -22.93 5.55
CA ASP A 118 3.61 -22.62 5.77
C ASP A 118 4.13 -21.63 4.71
N ASN A 119 3.49 -21.58 3.53
CA ASN A 119 3.85 -20.73 2.40
C ASN A 119 2.85 -19.59 2.15
N ARG A 120 2.31 -18.98 3.22
CA ARG A 120 1.21 -17.99 3.11
C ARG A 120 1.50 -16.85 2.15
N GLN A 121 2.76 -16.44 2.02
CA GLN A 121 3.17 -15.33 1.16
C GLN A 121 3.01 -15.62 -0.35
N ASN A 122 2.87 -16.89 -0.76
CA ASN A 122 2.63 -17.27 -2.16
C ASN A 122 1.33 -16.68 -2.71
N LEU A 123 0.36 -16.36 -1.85
CA LEU A 123 -0.86 -15.65 -2.22
C LEU A 123 -0.57 -14.36 -3.03
N ALA A 124 0.53 -13.66 -2.73
CA ALA A 124 0.89 -12.43 -3.42
C ALA A 124 1.24 -12.62 -4.91
N ASP A 125 1.55 -13.84 -5.34
CA ASP A 125 1.81 -14.16 -6.76
C ASP A 125 0.54 -14.53 -7.54
N CYS A 126 -0.59 -14.69 -6.85
CA CYS A 126 -1.82 -15.23 -7.41
C CYS A 126 -2.79 -14.15 -7.90
N ALA A 127 -2.51 -12.87 -7.64
CA ALA A 127 -3.35 -11.76 -8.09
C ALA A 127 -3.40 -11.69 -9.63
N ILE A 128 -4.56 -11.30 -10.16
CA ILE A 128 -4.79 -11.13 -11.60
C ILE A 128 -5.43 -9.76 -11.87
N GLY A 129 -5.44 -9.32 -13.12
CA GLY A 129 -6.02 -8.03 -13.51
C GLY A 129 -5.12 -6.85 -13.15
N PHE A 130 -5.70 -5.67 -12.97
CA PHE A 130 -4.91 -4.45 -12.74
C PHE A 130 -4.11 -4.46 -11.44
N GLY A 131 -4.56 -5.22 -10.44
CA GLY A 131 -3.88 -5.38 -9.15
C GLY A 131 -2.80 -6.47 -9.13
N GLN A 132 -2.51 -7.14 -10.25
CA GLN A 132 -1.64 -8.33 -10.30
C GLN A 132 -0.20 -8.11 -9.82
N TYR A 133 0.25 -6.86 -9.73
CA TYR A 133 1.59 -6.49 -9.27
C TYR A 133 1.66 -6.12 -7.78
N ALA A 134 0.52 -6.14 -7.06
CA ALA A 134 0.52 -5.87 -5.64
C ALA A 134 1.18 -7.04 -4.90
N LEU A 135 2.40 -6.82 -4.41
CA LEU A 135 3.14 -7.83 -3.64
C LEU A 135 2.84 -7.77 -2.13
N GLY A 136 2.17 -6.71 -1.67
CA GLY A 136 1.87 -6.53 -0.26
C GLY A 136 3.13 -6.48 0.60
N GLY A 137 3.14 -7.25 1.68
CA GLY A 137 4.29 -7.49 2.56
C GLY A 137 5.15 -8.70 2.20
N LYS A 138 5.05 -9.25 0.98
CA LYS A 138 5.85 -10.41 0.56
C LYS A 138 7.35 -10.13 0.71
N GLY A 139 8.08 -11.10 1.25
CA GLY A 139 9.51 -10.99 1.58
C GLY A 139 9.80 -10.23 2.88
N GLY A 140 8.78 -9.66 3.50
CA GLY A 140 8.85 -9.09 4.84
C GLY A 140 8.62 -10.12 5.93
N GLU A 141 8.83 -9.70 7.17
CA GLU A 141 8.58 -10.49 8.37
C GLU A 141 7.08 -10.70 8.60
N TYR A 142 6.75 -11.77 9.33
CA TYR A 142 5.40 -11.99 9.82
C TYR A 142 5.15 -11.15 11.08
N ASP A 143 4.08 -10.37 11.09
CA ASP A 143 3.58 -9.69 12.29
C ASP A 143 2.30 -10.39 12.75
N VAL A 144 2.30 -10.91 13.97
CA VAL A 144 1.17 -11.64 14.54
C VAL A 144 0.38 -10.71 15.44
N VAL A 145 -0.83 -10.35 15.01
CA VAL A 145 -1.75 -9.56 15.83
C VAL A 145 -2.29 -10.44 16.94
N THR A 146 -1.94 -10.11 18.18
CA THR A 146 -2.30 -10.87 19.38
C THR A 146 -3.25 -10.10 20.30
N ASP A 147 -3.34 -8.78 20.14
CA ASP A 147 -4.19 -7.89 20.94
C ASP A 147 -5.24 -7.20 20.05
N SER A 148 -6.51 -7.52 20.30
CA SER A 148 -7.66 -6.86 19.68
C SER A 148 -8.28 -5.75 20.54
N SER A 149 -7.73 -5.55 21.75
CA SER A 149 -8.19 -4.54 22.71
C SER A 149 -7.45 -3.21 22.55
N ASN A 150 -8.04 -2.16 23.14
CA ASN A 150 -7.39 -0.86 23.33
C ASN A 150 -6.81 -0.24 22.04
N ASP A 151 -7.70 0.11 21.10
CA ASP A 151 -7.35 0.81 19.86
C ASP A 151 -7.00 2.29 20.12
N ASP A 152 -5.77 2.52 20.60
CA ASP A 152 -5.17 3.86 20.76
C ASP A 152 -4.66 4.35 19.41
N ALA A 153 -5.37 5.33 18.83
CA ALA A 153 -5.02 5.93 17.55
C ALA A 153 -3.71 6.71 17.56
N VAL A 154 -3.27 7.18 18.73
CA VAL A 154 -2.09 8.04 18.88
C VAL A 154 -0.84 7.21 19.22
N ASN A 155 -0.99 6.26 20.15
CA ASN A 155 0.12 5.43 20.64
C ASN A 155 -0.23 3.94 20.57
N PRO A 156 -0.34 3.36 19.35
CA PRO A 156 -0.67 1.96 19.21
C PRO A 156 0.43 1.07 19.80
N ARG A 157 0.04 0.01 20.50
CA ARG A 157 0.97 -0.90 21.18
C ARG A 157 1.39 -2.06 20.26
N PRO A 158 2.64 -2.55 20.36
CA PRO A 158 3.03 -3.79 19.70
C PRO A 158 2.05 -4.94 19.97
N GLY A 159 1.76 -5.74 18.94
CA GLY A 159 0.77 -6.81 18.98
C GLY A 159 -0.66 -6.38 18.60
N THR A 160 -0.94 -5.08 18.43
CA THR A 160 -2.21 -4.58 17.89
C THR A 160 -2.15 -4.44 16.36
N LEU A 161 -3.31 -4.55 15.70
CA LEU A 161 -3.39 -4.34 14.24
C LEU A 161 -2.92 -2.93 13.84
N ARG A 162 -3.29 -1.91 14.61
CA ARG A 162 -2.89 -0.53 14.34
C ARG A 162 -1.39 -0.34 14.37
N TYR A 163 -0.70 -0.97 15.31
CA TYR A 163 0.76 -0.94 15.36
C TYR A 163 1.36 -1.58 14.11
N ALA A 164 0.87 -2.75 13.69
CA ALA A 164 1.42 -3.48 12.55
C ALA A 164 1.26 -2.71 11.22
N VAL A 165 0.10 -2.09 10.96
CA VAL A 165 -0.16 -1.45 9.65
C VAL A 165 0.61 -0.14 9.42
N ILE A 166 1.06 0.53 10.49
CA ILE A 166 1.80 1.80 10.37
C ILE A 166 3.31 1.61 10.23
N GLN A 167 3.84 0.40 10.48
CA GLN A 167 5.28 0.14 10.39
C GLN A 167 5.82 0.47 9.00
N THR A 168 7.09 0.86 8.94
CA THR A 168 7.74 1.29 7.69
C THR A 168 8.18 0.13 6.81
N GLU A 169 8.56 -0.97 7.44
CA GLU A 169 9.01 -2.20 6.79
C GLU A 169 7.84 -2.96 6.14
N PRO A 170 8.11 -3.77 5.10
CA PRO A 170 7.12 -4.68 4.57
C PRO A 170 6.71 -5.70 5.63
N LEU A 171 5.41 -5.91 5.83
CA LEU A 171 4.90 -6.86 6.83
C LEU A 171 3.78 -7.73 6.29
N TRP A 172 3.88 -9.03 6.60
CA TRP A 172 2.82 -10.00 6.38
C TRP A 172 2.05 -10.23 7.68
N ILE A 173 0.96 -9.48 7.85
CA ILE A 173 0.17 -9.42 9.08
C ILE A 173 -0.81 -10.59 9.12
N VAL A 174 -0.74 -11.40 10.19
CA VAL A 174 -1.55 -12.60 10.39
C VAL A 174 -2.23 -12.61 11.76
N PHE A 175 -3.19 -13.50 11.91
CA PHE A 175 -4.00 -13.64 13.12
C PHE A 175 -3.93 -15.08 13.64
N PRO A 176 -3.63 -15.30 14.93
CA PRO A 176 -3.52 -16.63 15.52
C PRO A 176 -4.89 -17.28 15.78
N GLY A 177 -5.99 -16.52 15.70
CA GLY A 177 -7.34 -17.00 15.93
C GLY A 177 -8.39 -15.92 15.67
N ASN A 178 -9.64 -16.25 15.96
CA ASN A 178 -10.78 -15.35 15.74
C ASN A 178 -10.61 -14.04 16.54
N MET A 179 -10.89 -12.91 15.90
CA MET A 179 -10.71 -11.60 16.52
C MET A 179 -11.82 -10.64 16.10
N LEU A 180 -12.25 -9.78 17.04
CA LEU A 180 -13.11 -8.63 16.79
C LEU A 180 -12.35 -7.35 17.17
N ILE A 181 -11.84 -6.65 16.16
CA ILE A 181 -11.07 -5.42 16.31
C ILE A 181 -12.03 -4.25 16.16
N LYS A 182 -12.24 -3.52 17.25
CA LYS A 182 -13.09 -2.33 17.29
C LYS A 182 -12.23 -1.08 17.21
N LEU A 183 -12.28 -0.40 16.07
CA LEU A 183 -11.53 0.81 15.82
C LEU A 183 -12.23 2.02 16.45
N SER A 184 -11.45 2.88 17.10
CA SER A 184 -11.87 4.18 17.59
C SER A 184 -11.81 5.25 16.49
N GLN A 185 -10.80 5.16 15.62
CA GLN A 185 -10.54 6.04 14.48
C GLN A 185 -10.10 5.25 13.25
N GLU A 186 -10.04 5.90 12.08
CA GLU A 186 -9.58 5.26 10.85
C GLU A 186 -8.22 4.54 11.02
N LEU A 187 -8.12 3.35 10.43
CA LEU A 187 -6.93 2.53 10.39
C LEU A 187 -6.15 2.91 9.12
N ILE A 188 -5.16 3.79 9.28
CA ILE A 188 -4.33 4.30 8.19
C ILE A 188 -3.18 3.33 7.94
N PHE A 189 -3.06 2.86 6.70
CA PHE A 189 -2.00 1.93 6.32
C PHE A 189 -0.75 2.66 5.83
N ASN A 190 0.40 2.05 6.06
CA ASN A 190 1.61 2.32 5.29
C ASN A 190 1.68 1.42 4.04
N SER A 191 2.61 1.69 3.12
CA SER A 191 2.84 0.84 1.94
C SER A 191 3.42 -0.54 2.32
N CYS A 192 3.37 -1.47 1.37
CA CYS A 192 3.96 -2.82 1.49
C CYS A 192 3.39 -3.63 2.66
N LYS A 193 2.06 -3.69 2.76
CA LYS A 193 1.37 -4.43 3.82
C LYS A 193 0.52 -5.53 3.24
N THR A 194 0.58 -6.72 3.84
CA THR A 194 -0.44 -7.74 3.64
C THR A 194 -1.20 -7.93 4.92
N LEU A 195 -2.52 -7.78 4.87
CA LEU A 195 -3.43 -8.22 5.92
C LEU A 195 -4.04 -9.56 5.50
N ASN A 196 -3.67 -10.64 6.18
CA ASN A 196 -4.12 -11.98 5.84
C ASN A 196 -4.83 -12.67 7.01
N GLY A 197 -6.16 -12.71 6.94
CA GLY A 197 -7.02 -13.39 7.91
C GLY A 197 -7.26 -14.87 7.63
N SER A 198 -6.53 -15.53 6.71
CA SER A 198 -6.73 -16.95 6.42
C SER A 198 -6.52 -17.82 7.68
N GLY A 199 -7.49 -18.68 7.97
CA GLY A 199 -7.49 -19.54 9.16
C GLY A 199 -8.09 -18.91 10.42
N ALA A 200 -8.58 -17.67 10.35
CA ALA A 200 -9.24 -16.99 11.46
C ALA A 200 -10.47 -16.20 10.99
N ASN A 201 -11.50 -16.12 11.83
CA ASN A 201 -12.60 -15.21 11.59
C ASN A 201 -12.29 -13.83 12.21
N VAL A 202 -11.80 -12.92 11.38
CA VAL A 202 -11.35 -11.59 11.80
C VAL A 202 -12.34 -10.53 11.34
N HIS A 203 -12.91 -9.83 12.31
CA HIS A 203 -13.83 -8.73 12.10
C HIS A 203 -13.17 -7.40 12.47
N ILE A 204 -13.20 -6.43 11.56
CA ILE A 204 -12.75 -5.05 11.75
C ILE A 204 -13.98 -4.15 11.66
N VAL A 205 -14.29 -3.45 12.74
CA VAL A 205 -15.49 -2.62 12.86
C VAL A 205 -15.18 -1.28 13.50
N GLY A 206 -16.11 -0.34 13.42
CA GLY A 206 -16.06 0.88 14.22
C GLY A 206 -15.72 2.14 13.44
N GLY A 207 -14.94 3.03 14.04
CA GLY A 207 -14.66 4.34 13.50
C GLY A 207 -13.77 4.29 12.26
N GLY A 208 -14.23 4.84 11.14
CA GLY A 208 -13.44 5.09 9.92
C GLY A 208 -13.04 3.84 9.12
N CYS A 209 -12.94 2.67 9.76
CA CYS A 209 -12.45 1.43 9.16
C CYS A 209 -11.07 1.61 8.52
N ILE A 210 -10.89 1.35 7.22
CA ILE A 210 -9.57 1.32 6.59
C ILE A 210 -9.39 2.53 5.68
N THR A 211 -8.24 3.18 5.81
CA THR A 211 -7.82 4.29 4.95
C THR A 211 -6.50 3.95 4.24
N LEU A 212 -6.54 3.92 2.90
CA LEU A 212 -5.37 3.75 2.03
C LEU A 212 -5.18 5.03 1.21
N GLN A 213 -4.24 5.89 1.63
CA GLN A 213 -3.99 7.18 0.95
C GLN A 213 -2.50 7.33 0.60
N PHE A 214 -2.21 7.63 -0.66
CA PHE A 214 -0.85 7.87 -1.16
C PHE A 214 0.15 6.73 -0.87
N ILE A 215 -0.35 5.49 -0.83
CA ILE A 215 0.43 4.27 -0.59
C ILE A 215 0.28 3.28 -1.75
N SER A 216 1.16 2.29 -1.79
CA SER A 216 1.15 1.23 -2.81
C SER A 216 1.48 -0.13 -2.18
N ASN A 217 1.29 -1.21 -2.95
CA ASN A 217 1.57 -2.59 -2.52
C ASN A 217 0.84 -2.95 -1.21
N VAL A 218 -0.50 -2.95 -1.26
CA VAL A 218 -1.32 -3.41 -0.15
C VAL A 218 -2.18 -4.59 -0.61
N ILE A 219 -2.15 -5.68 0.16
CA ILE A 219 -3.05 -6.83 -0.02
C ILE A 219 -3.92 -6.92 1.24
N ILE A 220 -5.25 -6.96 1.06
CA ILE A 220 -6.20 -7.21 2.15
C ILE A 220 -6.98 -8.46 1.78
N HIS A 221 -6.81 -9.52 2.55
CA HIS A 221 -7.30 -10.86 2.24
C HIS A 221 -7.95 -11.52 3.45
N ASN A 222 -9.11 -12.14 3.22
CA ASN A 222 -9.85 -12.97 4.18
C ASN A 222 -10.14 -12.28 5.54
N VAL A 223 -10.60 -11.03 5.50
CA VAL A 223 -11.05 -10.27 6.69
C VAL A 223 -12.43 -9.67 6.44
N HIS A 224 -13.22 -9.51 7.51
CA HIS A 224 -14.56 -8.92 7.46
C HIS A 224 -14.53 -7.48 7.95
N ILE A 225 -14.77 -6.52 7.07
CA ILE A 225 -14.82 -5.09 7.42
C ILE A 225 -16.27 -4.61 7.32
N HIS A 226 -16.86 -4.17 8.43
CA HIS A 226 -18.28 -3.83 8.47
C HIS A 226 -18.64 -2.95 9.68
N HIS A 227 -19.87 -2.42 9.74
CA HIS A 227 -20.31 -1.45 10.77
C HIS A 227 -19.36 -0.25 10.92
N CYS A 228 -18.85 0.24 9.78
CA CYS A 228 -18.03 1.43 9.72
C CYS A 228 -18.90 2.67 9.94
N TYR A 229 -18.50 3.55 10.85
CA TYR A 229 -19.14 4.84 11.03
C TYR A 229 -18.11 5.97 10.95
N PRO A 230 -18.51 7.19 10.55
CA PRO A 230 -17.60 8.33 10.53
C PRO A 230 -16.97 8.55 11.90
N SER A 231 -15.64 8.62 11.96
CA SER A 231 -14.88 9.00 13.13
C SER A 231 -13.76 9.94 12.72
N GLY A 232 -13.45 10.89 13.59
CA GLY A 232 -12.58 12.02 13.25
C GLY A 232 -13.38 13.32 13.09
N PHE A 233 -13.01 14.29 13.91
CA PHE A 233 -13.26 15.73 13.81
C PHE A 233 -11.96 16.44 14.19
#